data_AF-A0A3D5P815-F1
#
_entry.id   AF-A0A3D5P815-F1
#
_cell.length_a   1.000
_cell.length_b   1.000
_cell.length_c   1.000
_cell.angle_alpha   90.00
_cell.angle_beta   90.00
_cell.angle_gamma   90.00
#
_symmetry.space_group_name_H-M   'P 1'
#
loop_
_entity.id
_entity.type
_entity.pdbx_description
1 polymer ?
#
loop_
_entity_poly.entity_id
_entity_poly.type
_entity_poly.pdbx_seq_one_letter_code
_entity_poly.pdbx_strand_id
1 'polypeptide(L)'
;MIDIKLIRTDPDKIKADAKKRNYDADKTVDDILAIDAKRREITAYVESMRAEQNAASKKIPQIKKSGGDASELMARMKSISSKVKEKTAELNKIKEQQKTLLLSLPNMPDDDVQAGGKENNEPLHYYKEKPKFEGFKPKDHVELCESLHMIDYQRGAKLAGAGSWIYCGMGARLEWALINFFIDEHIRDGYELVLVPHMLKYECGYTAGQFPKFTDEDYWIANPTSNDKKFLLPTAETALVNLHRDEILSEDELPKKYISYTPCYRREAGSYRSEERGMIRGHQFNKVEMFQYTTPENSDAAFKELVGKAERLVQELGLHYRLSKLAAGDCSF
;
A
#
# COMPACT_ATOMS: atom_id res chain seq x y z
N MET A 1 3.92 7.71 -0.98
CA MET A 1 4.79 8.58 -0.13
C MET A 1 4.51 10.02 -0.52
N ILE A 2 4.38 10.92 0.45
CA ILE A 2 4.12 12.34 0.20
C ILE A 2 5.37 13.03 -0.38
N ASP A 3 5.20 13.94 -1.34
CA ASP A 3 6.31 14.70 -1.92
C ASP A 3 6.96 15.61 -0.86
N ILE A 4 8.28 15.46 -0.69
CA ILE A 4 9.10 16.31 0.19
C ILE A 4 9.05 17.80 -0.19
N LYS A 5 8.74 18.15 -1.44
CA LYS A 5 8.47 19.55 -1.83
C LYS A 5 7.22 20.08 -1.13
N LEU A 6 6.13 19.31 -1.14
CA LEU A 6 4.87 19.71 -0.51
C LEU A 6 5.06 19.92 1.00
N ILE A 7 5.76 19.00 1.68
CA ILE A 7 6.07 19.11 3.11
C ILE A 7 6.89 20.39 3.40
N ARG A 8 7.77 20.81 2.50
CA ARG A 8 8.57 22.03 2.67
C ARG A 8 7.78 23.31 2.41
N THR A 9 6.89 23.29 1.44
CA THR A 9 6.13 24.48 1.03
C THR A 9 4.95 24.75 1.95
N ASP A 10 4.32 23.70 2.48
CA ASP A 10 3.14 23.81 3.32
C ASP A 10 3.11 22.74 4.43
N PRO A 11 4.04 22.81 5.40
CA PRO A 11 4.10 21.84 6.49
C PRO A 11 2.87 21.89 7.39
N ASP A 12 2.27 23.07 7.55
CA ASP A 12 1.10 23.26 8.42
C ASP A 12 -0.14 22.57 7.83
N LYS A 13 -0.32 22.60 6.50
CA LYS A 13 -1.35 21.79 5.84
C LYS A 13 -1.16 20.30 6.09
N ILE A 14 0.05 19.77 5.91
CA ILE A 14 0.33 18.34 6.16
C ILE A 14 0.02 17.94 7.60
N LYS A 15 0.39 18.78 8.58
CA LYS A 15 0.06 18.56 10.00
C LYS A 15 -1.46 18.59 10.25
N ALA A 16 -2.17 19.54 9.65
CA ALA A 16 -3.62 19.64 9.77
C ALA A 16 -4.36 18.44 9.14
N ASP A 17 -3.94 18.02 7.95
CA ASP A 17 -4.53 16.89 7.23
C ASP A 17 -4.24 15.55 7.92
N ALA A 18 -3.05 15.37 8.50
CA ALA A 18 -2.73 14.25 9.36
C ALA A 18 -3.65 14.20 10.60
N LYS A 19 -3.93 15.34 11.23
CA LYS A 19 -4.83 15.44 12.38
C LYS A 19 -6.27 15.05 12.03
N LYS A 20 -6.75 15.28 10.81
CA LYS A 20 -8.07 14.76 10.36
C LYS A 20 -8.16 13.24 10.50
N ARG A 21 -7.03 12.55 10.33
CA ARG A 21 -6.91 11.08 10.48
C ARG A 21 -6.71 10.62 11.92
N ASN A 22 -6.84 11.51 12.91
CA ASN A 22 -6.46 11.26 14.32
C ASN A 22 -4.97 10.87 14.47
N TYR A 23 -4.10 11.32 13.56
CA TYR A 23 -2.67 11.05 13.60
C TYR A 23 -1.90 12.35 13.89
N ASP A 24 -1.16 12.38 15.00
CA ASP A 24 -0.27 13.49 15.32
C ASP A 24 1.05 13.35 14.54
N ALA A 25 1.18 14.15 13.47
CA ALA A 25 2.36 14.21 12.64
C ALA A 25 3.28 15.38 12.98
N ASP A 26 3.00 16.20 14.00
CA ASP A 26 3.70 17.48 14.23
C ASP A 26 5.20 17.26 14.36
N LYS A 27 5.61 16.37 15.26
CA LYS A 27 7.01 16.00 15.46
C LYS A 27 7.63 15.36 14.21
N THR A 28 6.91 14.44 13.56
CA THR A 28 7.41 13.73 12.37
C THR A 28 7.68 14.69 11.22
N VAL A 29 6.79 15.66 10.98
CA VAL A 29 6.98 16.70 9.96
C VAL A 29 8.18 17.58 10.30
N ASP A 30 8.32 18.00 11.56
CA ASP A 30 9.48 18.81 12.00
C ASP A 30 10.80 18.05 11.84
N ASP A 31 10.84 16.77 12.21
CA ASP A 31 11.99 15.89 12.01
C ASP A 31 12.33 15.74 10.51
N ILE A 32 11.31 15.62 9.63
CA ILE A 32 11.49 15.55 8.17
C ILE A 32 12.11 16.84 7.62
N LEU A 33 11.66 18.01 8.09
CA LEU A 33 12.20 19.29 7.66
C LEU A 33 13.65 19.48 8.14
N ALA A 34 13.94 19.13 9.39
CA ALA A 34 15.27 19.22 9.97
C ALA A 34 16.26 18.30 9.22
N ILE A 35 15.87 17.05 8.94
CA ILE A 35 16.72 16.12 8.23
C ILE A 35 16.90 16.49 6.76
N ASP A 36 15.87 17.05 6.11
CA ASP A 36 15.98 17.57 4.74
C ASP A 36 16.95 18.76 4.65
N ALA A 37 16.89 19.69 5.61
CA ALA A 37 17.83 20.81 5.68
C ALA A 37 19.27 20.30 5.80
N LYS A 38 19.52 19.36 6.72
CA LYS A 38 20.84 18.72 6.90
C LYS A 38 21.29 17.98 5.64
N ARG A 39 20.37 17.25 4.97
CA ARG A 39 20.65 16.55 3.71
C ARG A 39 21.12 17.54 2.64
N ARG A 40 20.43 18.66 2.46
CA ARG A 40 20.76 19.69 1.47
C ARG A 40 22.11 20.34 1.76
N GLU A 41 22.38 20.68 3.02
CA GLU A 41 23.67 21.24 3.45
C GLU A 41 24.83 20.30 3.11
N ILE A 42 24.75 19.04 3.51
CA ILE A 42 25.81 18.05 3.26
C ILE A 42 25.94 17.76 1.76
N THR A 43 24.82 17.74 1.02
CA THR A 43 24.85 17.57 -0.44
C THR A 43 25.64 18.70 -1.10
N ALA A 44 25.32 19.96 -0.77
CA ALA A 44 26.04 21.12 -1.29
C ALA A 44 27.52 21.10 -0.89
N TYR A 45 27.84 20.70 0.35
CA TYR A 45 29.21 20.53 0.80
C TYR A 45 29.97 19.48 -0.03
N VAL A 46 29.40 18.28 -0.20
CA VAL A 46 30.01 17.19 -0.98
C VAL A 46 30.20 17.61 -2.44
N GLU A 47 29.23 18.29 -3.04
CA GLU A 47 29.32 18.78 -4.42
C GLU A 47 30.41 19.85 -4.57
N SER A 48 30.51 20.80 -3.64
CA SER A 48 31.56 21.83 -3.65
C SER A 48 32.96 21.22 -3.55
N MET A 49 33.15 20.23 -2.67
CA MET A 49 34.43 19.54 -2.49
C MET A 49 34.79 18.68 -3.71
N ARG A 50 33.81 18.02 -4.34
CA ARG A 50 34.03 17.28 -5.60
C ARG A 50 34.39 18.23 -6.74
N ALA A 51 33.74 19.39 -6.83
CA ALA A 51 34.09 20.41 -7.80
C ALA A 51 35.53 20.91 -7.61
N GLU A 52 35.95 21.13 -6.35
CA GLU A 52 37.32 21.51 -6.02
C GLU A 52 38.34 20.42 -6.41
N GLN A 53 38.04 19.15 -6.12
CA GLN A 53 38.86 18.01 -6.54
C GLN A 53 39.02 17.95 -8.06
N ASN A 54 37.91 18.12 -8.80
CA ASN A 54 37.91 18.11 -10.25
C ASN A 54 38.68 19.30 -10.86
N ALA A 55 38.69 20.45 -10.20
CA ALA A 55 39.49 21.60 -10.62
C ALA A 55 40.99 21.36 -10.33
N ALA A 56 41.31 20.84 -9.15
CA ALA A 56 42.70 20.57 -8.75
C ALA A 56 43.33 19.43 -9.57
N SER A 57 42.58 18.39 -9.93
CA SER A 57 43.07 17.29 -10.78
C SER A 57 43.51 17.76 -12.17
N LYS A 58 42.94 18.86 -12.67
CA LYS A 58 43.37 19.54 -13.91
C LYS A 58 44.60 20.44 -13.70
N LYS A 59 44.73 21.09 -12.54
CA LYS A 59 45.83 22.02 -12.22
C LYS A 59 47.12 21.33 -11.81
N ILE A 60 47.06 20.21 -11.08
CA ILE A 60 48.26 19.49 -10.57
C ILE A 60 49.20 19.07 -11.72
N PRO A 61 48.73 18.46 -12.83
CA PRO A 61 49.60 18.14 -13.96
C PRO A 61 50.23 19.37 -14.62
N GLN A 62 49.50 20.49 -14.69
CA GLN A 62 50.01 21.74 -15.27
C GLN A 62 51.15 22.33 -14.44
N ILE A 63 50.99 22.39 -13.11
CA ILE A 63 52.02 22.89 -12.18
C ILE A 63 53.28 22.02 -12.26
N LYS A 64 53.13 20.70 -12.29
CA LYS A 64 54.26 19.77 -12.44
C LYS A 64 54.96 19.93 -13.80
N LYS A 65 54.20 20.15 -14.87
CA LYS A 65 54.74 20.35 -16.22
C LYS A 65 55.51 21.66 -16.35
N SER A 66 55.12 22.70 -15.63
CA SER A 66 55.85 23.98 -15.57
C SER A 66 57.01 23.98 -14.56
N GLY A 67 57.35 22.84 -13.95
CA GLY A 67 58.45 22.71 -12.99
C GLY A 67 58.17 23.26 -11.58
N GLY A 68 56.90 23.55 -11.26
CA GLY A 68 56.49 24.04 -9.93
C GLY A 68 56.22 22.93 -8.92
N ASP A 69 56.23 23.28 -7.64
CA ASP A 69 55.88 22.35 -6.55
C ASP A 69 54.35 22.30 -6.35
N ALA A 70 53.77 21.10 -6.48
CA ALA A 70 52.35 20.85 -6.26
C ALA A 70 52.05 20.16 -4.93
N SER A 71 53.04 20.00 -4.04
CA SER A 71 52.94 19.18 -2.82
C SER A 71 51.84 19.65 -1.87
N GLU A 72 51.70 20.96 -1.67
CA GLU A 72 50.65 21.54 -0.83
C GLU A 72 49.25 21.27 -1.39
N LEU A 73 49.07 21.46 -2.70
CA LEU A 73 47.80 21.18 -3.38
C LEU A 73 47.46 19.67 -3.34
N MET A 74 48.46 18.80 -3.50
CA MET A 74 48.29 17.35 -3.36
C MET A 74 47.90 16.94 -1.93
N ALA A 75 48.52 17.54 -0.90
CA ALA A 75 48.17 17.31 0.49
C ALA A 75 46.74 17.78 0.82
N ARG A 76 46.35 18.96 0.32
CA ARG A 76 44.97 19.48 0.42
C ARG A 76 43.97 18.53 -0.26
N MET A 77 44.28 18.03 -1.45
CA MET A 77 43.39 17.09 -2.16
C MET A 77 43.23 15.75 -1.42
N LYS A 78 44.29 15.26 -0.77
CA LYS A 78 44.21 14.07 0.08
C LYS A 78 43.26 14.30 1.27
N SER A 79 43.36 15.46 1.92
CA SER A 79 42.45 15.85 3.02
C SER A 79 41.00 15.96 2.54
N ILE A 80 40.76 16.63 1.41
CA ILE A 80 39.42 16.76 0.82
C ILE A 80 38.85 15.39 0.43
N SER A 81 39.65 14.48 -0.11
CA SER A 81 39.22 13.11 -0.43
C SER A 81 38.72 12.35 0.80
N SER A 82 39.43 12.48 1.92
CA SER A 82 38.99 11.90 3.19
C SER A 82 37.65 12.50 3.66
N LYS A 83 37.51 13.83 3.61
CA LYS A 83 36.27 14.53 4.01
C LYS A 83 35.08 14.19 3.11
N VAL A 84 35.30 14.09 1.79
CA VAL A 84 34.26 13.68 0.83
C VAL A 84 33.77 12.27 1.14
N LYS A 85 34.69 11.34 1.43
CA LYS A 85 34.32 9.96 1.79
C LYS A 85 33.48 9.92 3.07
N GLU A 86 33.92 10.62 4.11
CA GLU A 86 33.20 10.74 5.38
C GLU A 86 31.80 11.35 5.20
N LYS A 87 31.71 12.52 4.54
CA LYS A 87 30.45 13.21 4.32
C LYS A 87 29.51 12.49 3.35
N THR A 88 30.04 11.71 2.41
CA THR A 88 29.21 10.83 1.57
C THR A 88 28.58 9.70 2.41
N ALA A 89 29.32 9.11 3.34
CA ALA A 89 28.77 8.10 4.24
C ALA A 89 27.71 8.71 5.18
N GLU A 90 27.96 9.90 5.73
CA GLU A 90 26.97 10.65 6.52
C GLU A 90 25.71 10.95 5.69
N LEU A 91 25.88 11.41 4.44
CA LEU A 91 24.77 11.70 3.53
C LEU A 91 23.90 10.47 3.26
N ASN A 92 24.51 9.30 3.06
CA ASN A 92 23.75 8.06 2.85
C ASN A 92 22.92 7.69 4.08
N LYS A 93 23.49 7.82 5.29
CA LYS A 93 22.73 7.59 6.53
C LYS A 93 21.54 8.55 6.66
N ILE A 94 21.75 9.83 6.34
CA ILE A 94 20.71 10.86 6.38
C ILE A 94 19.61 10.57 5.36
N LYS A 95 19.96 10.09 4.15
CA LYS A 95 18.97 9.71 3.13
C LYS A 95 18.09 8.55 3.61
N GLU A 96 18.67 7.52 4.23
CA GLU A 96 17.89 6.39 4.77
C GLU A 96 16.99 6.80 5.93
N GLN A 97 17.49 7.66 6.83
CA GLN A 97 16.68 8.22 7.92
C GLN A 97 15.51 9.08 7.38
N GLN A 98 15.76 9.93 6.38
CA GLN A 98 14.72 10.73 5.75
C GLN A 98 13.69 9.84 5.05
N LYS A 99 14.14 8.82 4.32
CA LYS A 99 13.26 7.84 3.68
C LYS A 99 12.37 7.15 4.72
N THR A 100 12.92 6.76 5.86
CA THR A 100 12.16 6.11 6.96
C THR A 100 11.07 7.04 7.50
N LEU A 101 11.38 8.31 7.76
CA LEU A 101 10.39 9.29 8.22
C LEU A 101 9.31 9.59 7.17
N LEU A 102 9.69 9.70 5.90
CA LEU A 102 8.73 9.90 4.82
C LEU A 102 7.79 8.70 4.66
N LEU A 103 8.31 7.48 4.86
CA LEU A 103 7.51 6.27 4.82
C LEU A 103 6.54 6.14 5.99
N SER A 104 6.81 6.76 7.14
CA SER A 104 5.91 6.67 8.29
C SER A 104 4.64 7.50 8.12
N LEU A 105 4.65 8.52 7.25
CA LEU A 105 3.46 9.34 7.01
C LEU A 105 2.37 8.54 6.27
N PRO A 106 1.09 8.68 6.65
CA PRO A 106 -0.03 8.17 5.86
C PRO A 106 -0.25 9.05 4.63
N ASN A 107 -1.12 8.60 3.71
CA ASN A 107 -1.61 9.49 2.67
C ASN A 107 -2.50 10.61 3.26
N MET A 108 -2.44 11.80 2.69
CA MET A 108 -3.32 12.90 3.11
C MET A 108 -4.75 12.63 2.62
N PRO A 109 -5.78 12.82 3.46
CA PRO A 109 -7.16 12.72 3.01
C PRO A 109 -7.48 13.80 1.98
N ASP A 110 -8.42 13.53 1.09
CA ASP A 110 -8.97 14.54 0.20
C ASP A 110 -9.68 15.65 1.00
N ASP A 111 -9.81 16.84 0.40
CA ASP A 111 -10.44 18.01 1.01
C ASP A 111 -11.92 17.74 1.35
N ASP A 112 -12.57 16.83 0.62
CA ASP A 112 -13.98 16.46 0.81
C ASP A 112 -14.21 15.34 1.85
N VAL A 113 -13.14 14.85 2.52
CA VAL A 113 -13.22 13.78 3.52
C VAL A 113 -13.34 14.35 4.94
N GLN A 114 -14.38 13.92 5.65
CA GLN A 114 -14.64 14.34 7.02
C GLN A 114 -13.55 13.85 7.99
N ALA A 115 -13.17 14.68 8.97
CA ALA A 115 -12.25 14.30 10.04
C ALA A 115 -12.89 13.33 11.05
N GLY A 116 -12.05 12.59 11.79
CA GLY A 116 -12.47 11.73 12.89
C GLY A 116 -12.52 10.24 12.54
N GLY A 117 -13.00 9.42 13.48
CA GLY A 117 -13.00 7.96 13.36
C GLY A 117 -14.26 7.40 12.71
N LYS A 118 -14.45 6.09 12.84
CA LYS A 118 -15.58 5.31 12.29
C LYS A 118 -16.95 5.87 12.65
N GLU A 119 -17.07 6.49 13.82
CA GLU A 119 -18.29 7.15 14.30
C GLU A 119 -18.74 8.32 13.41
N ASN A 120 -17.82 8.87 12.60
CA ASN A 120 -18.06 9.97 11.68
C ASN A 120 -18.29 9.52 10.23
N ASN A 121 -18.33 8.20 9.95
CA ASN A 121 -18.60 7.71 8.59
C ASN A 121 -19.99 8.13 8.12
N GLU A 122 -20.08 8.65 6.90
CA GLU A 122 -21.31 9.19 6.35
C GLU A 122 -22.07 8.13 5.52
N PRO A 123 -23.34 7.82 5.85
CA PRO A 123 -24.17 6.98 5.00
C PRO A 123 -24.68 7.78 3.80
N LEU A 124 -24.16 7.50 2.60
CA LEU A 124 -24.52 8.23 1.38
C LEU A 124 -25.90 7.84 0.86
N HIS A 125 -26.17 6.53 0.76
CA HIS A 125 -27.50 6.04 0.38
C HIS A 125 -27.70 4.55 0.74
N TYR A 126 -28.94 4.10 0.62
CA TYR A 126 -29.38 2.73 0.88
C TYR A 126 -30.02 2.15 -0.38
N TYR A 127 -29.75 0.88 -0.67
CA TYR A 127 -30.38 0.13 -1.74
C TYR A 127 -31.24 -0.99 -1.16
N LYS A 128 -32.53 -0.99 -1.53
CA LYS A 128 -33.60 -1.85 -0.98
C LYS A 128 -33.80 -1.71 0.53
N GLU A 129 -34.97 -2.15 1.00
CA GLU A 129 -35.20 -2.30 2.43
C GLU A 129 -34.54 -3.58 2.97
N LYS A 130 -34.12 -3.54 4.23
CA LYS A 130 -33.66 -4.73 4.95
C LYS A 130 -34.80 -5.77 5.02
N PRO A 131 -34.58 -7.02 4.59
CA PRO A 131 -35.60 -8.06 4.65
C PRO A 131 -36.15 -8.26 6.07
N LYS A 132 -37.47 -8.40 6.16
CA LYS A 132 -38.18 -8.79 7.38
C LYS A 132 -38.59 -10.25 7.25
N PHE A 133 -38.17 -11.07 8.20
CA PHE A 133 -38.52 -12.49 8.25
C PHE A 133 -39.64 -12.68 9.28
N GLU A 134 -40.81 -13.12 8.83
CA GLU A 134 -41.96 -13.39 9.67
C GLU A 134 -42.19 -14.90 9.80
N GLY A 135 -42.65 -15.35 10.96
CA GLY A 135 -42.98 -16.76 11.21
C GLY A 135 -41.79 -17.69 11.53
N PHE A 136 -40.55 -17.19 11.54
CA PHE A 136 -39.38 -17.93 12.03
C PHE A 136 -38.24 -17.00 12.47
N LYS A 137 -37.34 -17.51 13.30
CA LYS A 137 -36.08 -16.81 13.64
C LYS A 137 -35.07 -17.08 12.52
N PRO A 138 -34.52 -16.05 11.85
CA PRO A 138 -33.48 -16.27 10.85
C PRO A 138 -32.23 -16.87 11.51
N LYS A 139 -31.70 -17.92 10.88
CA LYS A 139 -30.39 -18.49 11.21
C LYS A 139 -29.29 -17.57 10.70
N ASP A 140 -28.16 -17.52 11.40
CA ASP A 140 -26.97 -16.83 10.87
C ASP A 140 -26.28 -17.66 9.76
N HIS A 141 -25.23 -17.10 9.14
CA HIS A 141 -24.55 -17.78 8.04
C HIS A 141 -23.82 -19.05 8.48
N VAL A 142 -23.35 -19.13 9.74
CA VAL A 142 -22.66 -20.31 10.26
C VAL A 142 -23.67 -21.46 10.41
N GLU A 143 -24.77 -21.21 11.12
CA GLU A 143 -25.84 -22.18 11.33
C GLU A 143 -26.45 -22.65 10.00
N LEU A 144 -26.66 -21.75 9.04
CA LEU A 144 -27.14 -22.10 7.70
C LEU A 144 -26.15 -23.00 6.96
N CYS A 145 -24.88 -22.58 6.88
CA CYS A 145 -23.87 -23.32 6.14
C CYS A 145 -23.61 -24.71 6.72
N GLU A 146 -23.59 -24.84 8.05
CA GLU A 146 -23.43 -26.14 8.72
C GLU A 146 -24.64 -27.04 8.50
N SER A 147 -25.86 -26.51 8.67
CA SER A 147 -27.10 -27.30 8.52
C SER A 147 -27.34 -27.77 7.08
N LEU A 148 -26.79 -27.06 6.09
CA LEU A 148 -26.84 -27.43 4.68
C LEU A 148 -25.61 -28.22 4.21
N HIS A 149 -24.66 -28.50 5.11
CA HIS A 149 -23.38 -29.13 4.79
C HIS A 149 -22.59 -28.39 3.67
N MET A 150 -22.76 -27.07 3.59
CA MET A 150 -22.10 -26.22 2.60
C MET A 150 -20.71 -25.79 3.04
N ILE A 151 -20.46 -25.70 4.35
CA ILE A 151 -19.16 -25.37 4.93
C ILE A 151 -18.85 -26.33 6.07
N ASP A 152 -17.60 -26.78 6.14
CA ASP A 152 -17.07 -27.57 7.24
C ASP A 152 -16.01 -26.78 8.02
N TYR A 153 -16.47 -26.10 9.08
CA TYR A 153 -15.62 -25.32 9.98
C TYR A 153 -14.74 -26.19 10.86
N GLN A 154 -15.25 -27.33 11.33
CA GLN A 154 -14.50 -28.22 12.24
C GLN A 154 -13.28 -28.82 11.53
N ARG A 155 -13.44 -29.31 10.30
CA ARG A 155 -12.31 -29.82 9.51
C ARG A 155 -11.40 -28.69 9.05
N GLY A 156 -11.93 -27.50 8.72
CA GLY A 156 -11.12 -26.31 8.44
C GLY A 156 -10.18 -25.96 9.59
N ALA A 157 -10.73 -25.84 10.80
CA ALA A 157 -9.95 -25.56 12.01
C ALA A 157 -8.94 -26.66 12.34
N LYS A 158 -9.30 -27.93 12.11
CA LYS A 158 -8.37 -29.06 12.28
C LYS A 158 -7.18 -29.00 11.33
N LEU A 159 -7.37 -28.51 10.10
CA LEU A 159 -6.30 -28.45 9.08
C LEU A 159 -5.39 -27.24 9.24
N ALA A 160 -5.96 -26.06 9.51
CA ALA A 160 -5.22 -24.78 9.42
C ALA A 160 -5.39 -23.87 10.64
N GLY A 161 -6.10 -24.31 11.68
CA GLY A 161 -6.37 -23.52 12.89
C GLY A 161 -7.62 -22.65 12.79
N ALA A 162 -7.94 -21.95 13.88
CA ALA A 162 -9.12 -21.08 13.96
C ALA A 162 -9.15 -20.04 12.82
N GLY A 163 -10.34 -19.64 12.38
CA GLY A 163 -10.50 -18.71 11.25
C GLY A 163 -10.30 -19.37 9.86
N SER A 164 -10.32 -20.70 9.79
CA SER A 164 -10.23 -21.47 8.55
C SER A 164 -11.48 -22.34 8.35
N TRP A 165 -11.89 -22.54 7.09
CA TRP A 165 -13.06 -23.35 6.72
C TRP A 165 -12.83 -24.12 5.42
N ILE A 166 -13.68 -25.12 5.17
CA ILE A 166 -13.71 -25.86 3.91
C ILE A 166 -15.07 -25.64 3.25
N TYR A 167 -15.08 -25.21 1.99
CA TYR A 167 -16.30 -25.22 1.17
C TYR A 167 -16.61 -26.64 0.70
N CYS A 168 -17.87 -27.07 0.86
CA CYS A 168 -18.34 -28.42 0.58
C CYS A 168 -19.54 -28.40 -0.37
N GLY A 169 -19.61 -29.36 -1.29
CA GLY A 169 -20.77 -29.58 -2.16
C GLY A 169 -21.30 -28.30 -2.82
N MET A 170 -22.55 -27.95 -2.53
CA MET A 170 -23.17 -26.72 -3.07
C MET A 170 -22.53 -25.42 -2.57
N GLY A 171 -21.90 -25.41 -1.38
CA GLY A 171 -21.15 -24.24 -0.91
C GLY A 171 -19.95 -23.93 -1.78
N ALA A 172 -19.18 -24.97 -2.16
CA ALA A 172 -18.04 -24.81 -3.07
C ALA A 172 -18.48 -24.36 -4.46
N ARG A 173 -19.59 -24.91 -4.98
CA ARG A 173 -20.14 -24.52 -6.29
C ARG A 173 -20.67 -23.09 -6.29
N LEU A 174 -21.33 -22.67 -5.20
CA LEU A 174 -21.83 -21.31 -5.06
C LEU A 174 -20.70 -20.28 -4.99
N GLU A 175 -19.67 -20.56 -4.19
CA GLU A 175 -18.47 -19.73 -4.12
C GLU A 175 -17.82 -19.56 -5.49
N TRP A 176 -17.62 -20.67 -6.23
CA TRP A 176 -17.06 -20.64 -7.57
C TRP A 176 -17.95 -19.90 -8.57
N ALA A 177 -19.27 -20.04 -8.46
CA ALA A 177 -20.22 -19.33 -9.31
C ALA A 177 -20.19 -17.81 -9.07
N LEU A 178 -20.04 -17.37 -7.81
CA LEU A 178 -19.89 -15.96 -7.47
C LEU A 178 -18.58 -15.38 -8.03
N ILE A 179 -17.47 -16.11 -7.93
CA ILE A 179 -16.18 -15.70 -8.50
C ILE A 179 -16.31 -15.50 -10.01
N ASN A 180 -16.87 -16.47 -10.73
CA ASN A 180 -17.07 -16.36 -12.18
C ASN A 180 -18.00 -15.21 -12.55
N PHE A 181 -19.12 -15.05 -11.83
CA PHE A 181 -20.05 -13.95 -12.04
C PHE A 181 -19.34 -12.60 -11.91
N PHE A 182 -18.58 -12.37 -10.83
CA PHE A 182 -17.85 -11.11 -10.63
C PHE A 182 -16.80 -10.86 -11.70
N ILE A 183 -16.06 -11.88 -12.12
CA ILE A 183 -15.08 -11.79 -13.21
C ILE A 183 -15.78 -11.41 -14.52
N ASP A 184 -16.85 -12.12 -14.88
CA ASP A 184 -17.57 -11.91 -16.13
C ASP A 184 -18.19 -10.51 -16.22
N GLU A 185 -18.78 -10.00 -15.13
CA GLU A 185 -19.31 -8.63 -15.09
C GLU A 185 -18.20 -7.60 -15.34
N HIS A 186 -17.04 -7.75 -14.68
CA HIS A 186 -15.94 -6.81 -14.86
C HIS A 186 -15.27 -6.89 -16.24
N ILE A 187 -15.22 -8.07 -16.86
CA ILE A 187 -14.77 -8.21 -18.25
C ILE A 187 -15.72 -7.46 -19.19
N ARG A 188 -17.05 -7.57 -18.99
CA ARG A 188 -18.04 -6.80 -19.77
C ARG A 188 -17.89 -5.29 -19.55
N ASP A 189 -17.42 -4.89 -18.38
CA ASP A 189 -17.11 -3.51 -18.04
C ASP A 189 -15.77 -3.01 -18.61
N GLY A 190 -15.05 -3.84 -19.37
CA GLY A 190 -13.83 -3.47 -20.08
C GLY A 190 -12.55 -3.62 -19.25
N TYR A 191 -12.57 -4.40 -18.16
CA TYR A 191 -11.37 -4.71 -17.38
C TYR A 191 -10.66 -5.93 -17.96
N GLU A 192 -9.33 -5.89 -17.95
CA GLU A 192 -8.49 -7.03 -18.31
C GLU A 192 -8.35 -7.99 -17.12
N LEU A 193 -8.71 -9.26 -17.32
CA LEU A 193 -8.44 -10.31 -16.34
C LEU A 193 -6.98 -10.72 -16.38
N VAL A 194 -6.28 -10.51 -15.27
CA VAL A 194 -4.90 -10.94 -15.06
C VAL A 194 -4.80 -11.90 -13.88
N LEU A 195 -3.95 -12.93 -14.01
CA LEU A 195 -3.69 -13.88 -12.93
C LEU A 195 -2.30 -13.62 -12.35
N VAL A 196 -2.28 -12.93 -11.21
CA VAL A 196 -1.03 -12.50 -10.56
C VAL A 196 -0.39 -13.60 -9.71
N PRO A 197 0.94 -13.58 -9.51
CA PRO A 197 1.60 -14.48 -8.56
C PRO A 197 1.14 -14.24 -7.12
N HIS A 198 1.00 -15.32 -6.34
CA HIS A 198 0.59 -15.20 -4.93
C HIS A 198 1.76 -14.99 -3.96
N MET A 199 2.97 -15.39 -4.36
CA MET A 199 4.18 -15.26 -3.55
C MET A 199 4.97 -14.04 -4.03
N LEU A 200 4.79 -12.93 -3.34
CA LEU A 200 5.33 -11.63 -3.74
C LEU A 200 6.66 -11.34 -3.06
N LYS A 201 7.54 -10.60 -3.74
CA LYS A 201 8.81 -10.11 -3.15
C LYS A 201 8.56 -8.91 -2.23
N TYR A 202 9.44 -8.67 -1.27
CA TYR A 202 9.36 -7.54 -0.32
C TYR A 202 8.96 -6.22 -0.97
N GLU A 203 9.54 -5.90 -2.13
CA GLU A 203 9.28 -4.63 -2.78
C GLU A 203 7.79 -4.47 -3.10
N CYS A 204 7.04 -5.55 -3.40
CA CYS A 204 5.59 -5.50 -3.69
C CYS A 204 4.80 -4.86 -2.54
N GLY A 205 5.02 -5.34 -1.31
CA GLY A 205 4.40 -4.76 -0.13
C GLY A 205 4.93 -3.37 0.19
N TYR A 206 6.17 -3.04 -0.19
CA TYR A 206 6.70 -1.69 -0.06
C TYR A 206 5.96 -0.68 -0.93
N THR A 207 5.77 -0.99 -2.22
CA THR A 207 5.07 -0.07 -3.15
C THR A 207 3.59 0.04 -2.85
N ALA A 208 2.96 -1.06 -2.44
CA ALA A 208 1.55 -1.10 -2.08
C ALA A 208 1.26 -0.48 -0.69
N GLY A 209 2.29 -0.02 0.04
CA GLY A 209 2.16 0.71 1.29
C GLY A 209 2.07 -0.17 2.55
N GLN A 210 2.03 -1.49 2.41
CA GLN A 210 2.04 -2.43 3.55
C GLN A 210 3.37 -2.34 4.31
N PHE A 211 4.51 -2.26 3.60
CA PHE A 211 5.82 -2.25 4.24
C PHE A 211 6.44 -0.85 4.29
N PRO A 212 7.13 -0.50 5.39
CA PRO A 212 7.50 -1.37 6.53
C PRO A 212 6.47 -1.42 7.67
N LYS A 213 5.31 -0.76 7.57
CA LYS A 213 4.39 -0.51 8.69
C LYS A 213 3.66 -1.77 9.20
N PHE A 214 3.18 -2.60 8.27
CA PHE A 214 2.27 -3.71 8.51
C PHE A 214 2.92 -5.07 8.23
N THR A 215 4.24 -5.18 8.44
CA THR A 215 4.99 -6.42 8.14
C THR A 215 4.51 -7.63 8.93
N ASP A 216 3.87 -7.41 10.07
CA ASP A 216 3.32 -8.40 10.97
C ASP A 216 1.90 -8.86 10.62
N GLU A 217 1.22 -8.18 9.68
CA GLU A 217 -0.10 -8.57 9.17
C GLU A 217 -0.03 -9.61 8.04
N ASP A 218 1.15 -9.80 7.44
CA ASP A 218 1.38 -10.68 6.29
C ASP A 218 2.04 -12.01 6.68
N TYR A 219 1.71 -13.07 5.94
CA TYR A 219 2.37 -14.38 6.06
C TYR A 219 3.68 -14.41 5.27
N TRP A 220 4.82 -14.46 5.98
CA TRP A 220 6.14 -14.61 5.39
C TRP A 220 6.47 -16.07 5.06
N ILE A 221 7.12 -16.28 3.91
CA ILE A 221 7.57 -17.59 3.45
C ILE A 221 9.02 -17.76 3.86
N ALA A 222 9.28 -18.67 4.80
CA ALA A 222 10.63 -19.04 5.18
C ALA A 222 11.31 -19.77 4.01
N ASN A 223 12.51 -19.31 3.63
CA ASN A 223 13.33 -19.98 2.62
C ASN A 223 14.67 -20.38 3.27
N PRO A 224 14.91 -21.69 3.53
CA PRO A 224 16.12 -22.13 4.20
C PRO A 224 17.36 -22.12 3.29
N THR A 225 17.20 -21.96 1.98
CA THR A 225 18.29 -22.00 0.99
C THR A 225 18.61 -20.65 0.36
N SER A 226 17.86 -19.60 0.69
CA SER A 226 18.08 -18.25 0.18
C SER A 226 17.59 -17.21 1.19
N ASN A 227 18.21 -16.03 1.18
CA ASN A 227 17.77 -14.87 1.97
C ASN A 227 16.61 -14.09 1.32
N ASP A 228 16.00 -14.64 0.25
CA ASP A 228 14.88 -14.03 -0.44
C ASP A 228 13.68 -13.84 0.49
N LYS A 229 13.25 -12.59 0.63
CA LYS A 229 12.04 -12.24 1.39
C LYS A 229 10.82 -12.33 0.48
N LYS A 230 10.03 -13.39 0.65
CA LYS A 230 8.72 -13.53 0.02
C LYS A 230 7.61 -13.63 1.05
N PHE A 231 6.43 -13.15 0.69
CA PHE A 231 5.23 -13.23 1.49
C PHE A 231 4.04 -13.64 0.62
N LEU A 232 2.99 -14.18 1.24
CA LEU A 232 1.73 -14.46 0.57
C LEU A 232 0.92 -13.16 0.46
N LEU A 233 0.31 -12.93 -0.70
CA LEU A 233 -0.43 -11.70 -0.95
C LEU A 233 -1.67 -11.55 -0.02
N PRO A 234 -1.87 -10.38 0.62
CA PRO A 234 -3.06 -10.09 1.43
C PRO A 234 -4.26 -9.61 0.60
N THR A 235 -4.00 -9.25 -0.65
CA THR A 235 -4.95 -8.79 -1.67
C THR A 235 -4.25 -8.80 -3.04
N ALA A 236 -4.99 -9.03 -4.13
CA ALA A 236 -4.44 -8.88 -5.47
C ALA A 236 -3.94 -7.46 -5.76
N GLU A 237 -4.47 -6.43 -5.09
CA GLU A 237 -3.98 -5.04 -5.16
C GLU A 237 -2.46 -4.96 -4.96
N THR A 238 -1.90 -5.72 -4.00
CA THR A 238 -0.46 -5.73 -3.71
C THR A 238 0.37 -6.18 -4.91
N ALA A 239 -0.18 -6.99 -5.81
CA ALA A 239 0.45 -7.34 -7.07
C ALA A 239 0.08 -6.36 -8.18
N LEU A 240 -1.21 -6.00 -8.29
CA LEU A 240 -1.73 -5.16 -9.37
C LEU A 240 -1.09 -3.77 -9.40
N VAL A 241 -0.90 -3.11 -8.24
CA VAL A 241 -0.21 -1.81 -8.15
C VAL A 241 1.25 -1.85 -8.62
N ASN A 242 1.82 -3.04 -8.72
CA ASN A 242 3.21 -3.28 -9.09
C ASN A 242 3.43 -3.74 -10.52
N LEU A 243 2.36 -3.96 -11.29
CA LEU A 243 2.47 -4.40 -12.68
C LEU A 243 3.36 -3.48 -13.51
N HIS A 244 3.23 -2.17 -13.30
CA HIS A 244 3.99 -1.13 -14.02
C HIS A 244 5.06 -0.45 -13.16
N ARG A 245 5.56 -1.12 -12.11
CA ARG A 245 6.65 -0.54 -11.33
C ARG A 245 7.91 -0.41 -12.19
N ASP A 246 8.57 0.73 -12.07
CA ASP A 246 9.80 1.07 -12.80
C ASP A 246 9.59 1.19 -14.32
N GLU A 247 8.34 1.33 -14.76
CA GLU A 247 7.94 1.61 -16.14
C GLU A 247 7.52 3.08 -16.31
N ILE A 248 7.66 3.59 -17.54
CA ILE A 248 7.10 4.89 -17.94
C ILE A 248 5.96 4.57 -18.90
N LEU A 249 4.73 4.81 -18.45
CA LEU A 249 3.53 4.66 -19.27
C LEU A 249 3.30 5.93 -20.09
N SER A 250 2.85 5.75 -21.32
CA SER A 250 2.35 6.86 -22.14
C SER A 250 0.89 7.17 -21.79
N GLU A 251 0.48 8.44 -21.90
CA GLU A 251 -0.88 8.86 -21.50
C GLU A 251 -1.97 8.20 -22.35
N ASP A 252 -1.69 7.86 -23.61
CA ASP A 252 -2.62 7.17 -24.51
C ASP A 252 -2.86 5.70 -24.13
N GLU A 253 -2.04 5.14 -23.24
CA GLU A 253 -2.29 3.82 -22.65
C GLU A 253 -3.27 3.87 -21.46
N LEU A 254 -3.61 5.06 -20.96
CA LEU A 254 -4.46 5.24 -19.78
C LEU A 254 -5.93 5.53 -20.17
N PRO A 255 -6.91 5.02 -19.40
CA PRO A 255 -6.73 4.22 -18.19
C PRO A 255 -6.43 2.75 -18.50
N LYS A 256 -5.50 2.15 -17.74
CA LYS A 256 -5.34 0.69 -17.69
C LYS A 256 -6.21 0.13 -16.56
N LYS A 257 -7.04 -0.85 -16.87
CA LYS A 257 -8.06 -1.40 -15.94
C LYS A 257 -7.88 -2.90 -15.80
N TYR A 258 -7.60 -3.35 -14.59
CA TYR A 258 -7.30 -4.75 -14.30
C TYR A 258 -8.27 -5.34 -13.29
N ILE A 259 -8.61 -6.61 -13.48
CA ILE A 259 -9.15 -7.45 -12.42
C ILE A 259 -8.29 -8.66 -12.16
N SER A 260 -8.33 -9.16 -10.93
CA SER A 260 -7.70 -10.44 -10.59
C SER A 260 -8.49 -11.16 -9.50
N TYR A 261 -8.75 -12.44 -9.72
CA TYR A 261 -9.18 -13.34 -8.65
C TYR A 261 -7.96 -13.92 -7.95
N THR A 262 -7.92 -13.85 -6.61
CA THR A 262 -6.90 -14.53 -5.80
C THR A 262 -7.48 -14.99 -4.46
N PRO A 263 -7.07 -16.16 -3.93
CA PRO A 263 -7.12 -16.37 -2.49
C PRO A 263 -6.18 -15.36 -1.81
N CYS A 264 -6.72 -14.62 -0.84
CA CYS A 264 -6.05 -13.58 -0.09
C CYS A 264 -5.67 -14.13 1.29
N TYR A 265 -4.48 -13.81 1.78
CA TYR A 265 -3.94 -14.36 3.03
C TYR A 265 -3.63 -13.24 4.04
N ARG A 266 -4.27 -13.26 5.21
CA ARG A 266 -4.06 -12.24 6.26
C ARG A 266 -3.85 -12.89 7.61
N ARG A 267 -2.88 -12.40 8.38
CA ARG A 267 -2.65 -12.91 9.75
C ARG A 267 -3.72 -12.46 10.72
N GLU A 268 -4.45 -11.39 10.39
CA GLU A 268 -5.51 -10.83 11.23
C GLU A 268 -4.99 -10.56 12.66
N ALA A 269 -3.78 -10.02 12.77
CA ALA A 269 -3.12 -9.84 14.05
C ALA A 269 -3.91 -8.82 14.90
N GLY A 270 -4.03 -9.06 16.21
CA GLY A 270 -4.80 -8.18 17.10
C GLY A 270 -6.33 -8.40 17.10
N SER A 271 -6.88 -9.24 16.22
CA SER A 271 -8.32 -9.58 16.20
C SER A 271 -8.74 -10.63 17.23
N TYR A 272 -7.86 -11.03 18.16
CA TYR A 272 -8.05 -12.14 19.10
C TYR A 272 -9.28 -12.03 20.04
N ARG A 273 -9.99 -10.88 19.99
CA ARG A 273 -11.22 -10.60 20.74
C ARG A 273 -12.41 -10.17 19.87
N SER A 274 -12.33 -10.30 18.55
CA SER A 274 -13.47 -9.95 17.69
C SER A 274 -14.60 -10.96 17.90
N GLU A 275 -15.83 -10.46 18.02
CA GLU A 275 -17.03 -11.31 18.08
C GLU A 275 -17.41 -11.92 16.71
N GLU A 276 -16.64 -11.61 15.67
CA GLU A 276 -16.86 -12.08 14.30
C GLU A 276 -16.65 -13.60 14.19
N ARG A 277 -17.64 -14.32 13.65
CA ARG A 277 -17.65 -15.78 13.51
C ARG A 277 -17.81 -16.19 12.04
N GLY A 278 -17.35 -17.40 11.72
CA GLY A 278 -17.47 -17.98 10.39
C GLY A 278 -16.61 -17.26 9.35
N MET A 279 -17.21 -16.93 8.20
CA MET A 279 -16.48 -16.47 7.00
C MET A 279 -16.34 -14.94 6.88
N ILE A 280 -16.72 -14.17 7.91
CA ILE A 280 -16.60 -12.70 7.90
C ILE A 280 -15.15 -12.26 8.08
N ARG A 281 -14.39 -12.96 8.92
CA ARG A 281 -12.96 -12.75 9.14
C ARG A 281 -12.25 -14.11 9.19
N GLY A 282 -11.23 -14.27 8.38
CA GLY A 282 -10.46 -15.50 8.28
C GLY A 282 -9.08 -15.29 7.68
N HIS A 283 -8.22 -16.29 7.84
CA HIS A 283 -6.84 -16.21 7.37
C HIS A 283 -6.69 -16.37 5.87
N GLN A 284 -7.67 -17.03 5.23
CA GLN A 284 -7.74 -17.19 3.79
C GLN A 284 -9.17 -16.90 3.32
N PHE A 285 -9.33 -16.02 2.34
CA PHE A 285 -10.62 -15.71 1.72
C PHE A 285 -10.44 -15.41 0.23
N ASN A 286 -11.50 -15.60 -0.55
CA ASN A 286 -11.49 -15.32 -1.98
C ASN A 286 -11.87 -13.88 -2.26
N LYS A 287 -11.20 -13.25 -3.23
CA LYS A 287 -11.56 -11.90 -3.68
C LYS A 287 -11.33 -11.74 -5.18
N VAL A 288 -12.25 -11.06 -5.84
CA VAL A 288 -12.06 -10.49 -7.18
C VAL A 288 -11.76 -9.02 -6.98
N GLU A 289 -10.53 -8.61 -7.27
CA GLU A 289 -10.06 -7.24 -7.11
C GLU A 289 -10.23 -6.46 -8.40
N MET A 290 -10.59 -5.18 -8.30
CA MET A 290 -10.50 -4.20 -9.39
C MET A 290 -9.36 -3.22 -9.09
N PHE A 291 -8.56 -2.88 -10.12
CA PHE A 291 -7.48 -1.91 -10.01
C PHE A 291 -7.40 -1.05 -11.27
N GLN A 292 -7.17 0.25 -11.12
CA GLN A 292 -6.99 1.16 -12.25
C GLN A 292 -5.71 1.98 -12.13
N TYR A 293 -5.00 2.12 -13.25
CA TYR A 293 -4.04 3.19 -13.47
C TYR A 293 -4.71 4.27 -14.31
N THR A 294 -4.63 5.52 -13.86
CA THR A 294 -5.29 6.67 -14.52
C THR A 294 -4.44 7.92 -14.40
N THR A 295 -4.79 8.98 -15.14
CA THR A 295 -4.17 10.30 -14.98
C THR A 295 -4.71 10.99 -13.72
N PRO A 296 -3.97 11.94 -13.11
CA PRO A 296 -4.43 12.67 -11.93
C PRO A 296 -5.80 13.35 -12.13
N GLU A 297 -6.09 13.85 -13.33
CA GLU A 297 -7.34 14.56 -13.64
C GLU A 297 -8.55 13.61 -13.72
N ASN A 298 -8.30 12.32 -13.94
CA ASN A 298 -9.32 11.30 -14.10
C ASN A 298 -9.46 10.38 -12.87
N SER A 299 -8.75 10.65 -11.76
CA SER A 299 -8.79 9.83 -10.55
C SER A 299 -10.20 9.74 -9.95
N ASP A 300 -10.92 10.87 -9.89
CA ASP A 300 -12.26 10.92 -9.30
C ASP A 300 -13.29 10.16 -10.13
N ALA A 301 -13.15 10.22 -11.45
CA ALA A 301 -13.99 9.47 -12.38
C ALA A 301 -13.73 7.96 -12.23
N ALA A 302 -12.46 7.56 -12.15
CA ALA A 302 -12.06 6.17 -11.91
C ALA A 302 -12.58 5.65 -10.55
N PHE A 303 -12.47 6.44 -9.48
CA PHE A 303 -12.99 6.08 -8.16
C PHE A 303 -14.51 5.87 -8.18
N LYS A 304 -15.25 6.80 -8.78
CA LYS A 304 -16.72 6.68 -8.94
C LYS A 304 -17.10 5.45 -9.75
N GLU A 305 -16.34 5.13 -10.79
CA GLU A 305 -16.53 3.90 -11.57
C GLU A 305 -16.35 2.66 -10.69
N LEU A 306 -15.23 2.53 -9.98
CA LEU A 306 -14.94 1.38 -9.10
C LEU A 306 -16.05 1.16 -8.07
N VAL A 307 -16.51 2.23 -7.41
CA VAL A 307 -17.63 2.16 -6.45
C VAL A 307 -18.90 1.67 -7.15
N GLY A 308 -19.31 2.31 -8.25
CA GLY A 308 -20.53 1.94 -8.95
C GLY A 308 -20.52 0.52 -9.54
N LYS A 309 -19.34 -0.01 -9.87
CA LYS A 309 -19.16 -1.39 -10.36
C LYS A 309 -19.32 -2.40 -9.23
N ALA A 310 -18.74 -2.13 -8.06
CA ALA A 310 -18.94 -2.97 -6.87
C ALA A 310 -20.41 -2.94 -6.42
N GLU A 311 -21.06 -1.79 -6.43
CA GLU A 311 -22.48 -1.66 -6.12
C GLU A 311 -23.37 -2.49 -7.06
N ARG A 312 -23.11 -2.45 -8.37
CA ARG A 312 -23.86 -3.22 -9.38
C ARG A 312 -23.86 -4.73 -9.06
N LEU A 313 -22.71 -5.30 -8.68
CA LEU A 313 -22.62 -6.72 -8.30
C LEU A 313 -23.59 -7.06 -7.16
N VAL A 314 -23.62 -6.23 -6.12
CA VAL A 314 -24.51 -6.42 -4.96
C VAL A 314 -25.98 -6.25 -5.37
N GLN A 315 -26.27 -5.29 -6.24
CA GLN A 315 -27.60 -5.02 -6.76
C GLN A 315 -28.14 -6.18 -7.62
N GLU A 316 -27.32 -6.76 -8.49
CA GLU A 316 -27.66 -7.90 -9.37
C GLU A 316 -27.88 -9.20 -8.59
N LEU A 317 -27.11 -9.40 -7.51
CA LEU A 317 -27.38 -10.46 -6.52
C LEU A 317 -28.68 -10.21 -5.72
N GLY A 318 -29.28 -9.03 -5.88
CA GLY A 318 -30.54 -8.66 -5.24
C GLY A 318 -30.41 -8.31 -3.77
N LEU A 319 -29.19 -8.09 -3.26
CA LEU A 319 -28.90 -7.86 -1.85
C LEU A 319 -29.16 -6.40 -1.46
N HIS A 320 -29.70 -6.19 -0.25
CA HIS A 320 -29.79 -4.84 0.33
C HIS A 320 -28.42 -4.42 0.87
N TYR A 321 -28.07 -3.15 0.71
CA TYR A 321 -26.82 -2.61 1.26
C TYR A 321 -26.94 -1.10 1.53
N ARG A 322 -25.88 -0.57 2.15
CA ARG A 322 -25.67 0.86 2.35
C ARG A 322 -24.31 1.24 1.81
N LEU A 323 -24.25 2.28 0.99
CA LEU A 323 -22.99 2.92 0.63
C LEU A 323 -22.60 3.91 1.72
N SER A 324 -21.38 3.82 2.23
CA SER A 324 -20.86 4.73 3.25
C SER A 324 -19.53 5.33 2.80
N LYS A 325 -19.37 6.65 2.98
CA LYS A 325 -18.10 7.34 2.84
C LYS A 325 -17.37 7.31 4.18
N LEU A 326 -16.12 6.87 4.16
CA LEU A 326 -15.32 6.79 5.39
C LEU A 326 -14.84 8.18 5.82
N ALA A 327 -14.80 8.41 7.12
CA ALA A 327 -14.07 9.52 7.71
C ALA A 327 -12.55 9.24 7.66
N ALA A 328 -11.75 10.29 7.68
CA ALA A 328 -10.31 10.24 7.44
C ALA A 328 -9.55 9.32 8.43
N GLY A 329 -10.02 9.22 9.67
CA GLY A 329 -9.44 8.33 10.69
C GLY A 329 -9.86 6.87 10.58
N ASP A 330 -10.90 6.55 9.80
CA ASP A 330 -11.32 5.17 9.48
C ASP A 330 -10.77 4.69 8.12
N CYS A 331 -10.22 5.59 7.30
CA CYS A 331 -9.49 5.23 6.09
C CYS A 331 -8.20 4.46 6.42
N SER A 332 -7.79 3.53 5.54
CA SER A 332 -6.52 2.81 5.67
C SER A 332 -5.33 3.76 5.67
N PHE A 333 -4.35 3.51 6.56
CA PHE A 333 -3.17 4.34 6.79
C PHE A 333 -2.21 4.40 5.60
#